data_AF-A0A368VXL6-F1
#
_entry.id   AF-A0A368VXL6-F1
#
_cell.length_a   1.000
_cell.length_b   1.000
_cell.length_c   1.000
_cell.angle_alpha   90.00
_cell.angle_beta   90.00
_cell.angle_gamma   90.00
#
_symmetry.space_group_name_H-M   'P 1'
#
loop_
_entity.id
_entity.type
_entity.pdbx_description
1 polymer ?
#
loop_
_entity_poly.entity_id
_entity_poly.type
_entity_poly.pdbx_seq_one_letter_code
_entity_poly.pdbx_strand_id
1 'polypeptide(L)' 'MSNSTVENVDGLAARIDVAATIMDVDDIAISTNGGFHVVGSAAAESEHAKLQLVEMVARYVWGNEL' A
#
# COMPACT_ATOMS: atom_id res chain seq x y z
N MET A 1 -2.52 2.78 -16.13
CA MET A 1 -3.62 1.81 -16.02
C MET A 1 -3.62 1.29 -14.60
N SER A 2 -4.51 1.75 -13.72
CA SER A 2 -4.66 1.17 -12.38
C SER A 2 -5.44 -0.14 -12.52
N ASN A 3 -4.80 -1.26 -12.24
CA ASN A 3 -5.44 -2.57 -12.28
C ASN A 3 -6.50 -2.66 -11.17
N SER A 4 -7.67 -3.22 -11.47
CA SER A 4 -8.78 -3.39 -10.52
C SER A 4 -8.66 -4.65 -9.67
N THR A 5 -7.65 -5.49 -9.93
CA THR A 5 -7.31 -6.63 -9.06
C THR A 5 -6.71 -6.12 -7.76
N VAL A 6 -7.31 -6.50 -6.63
CA VAL A 6 -6.77 -6.20 -5.29
C VAL A 6 -5.38 -6.81 -5.17
N GLU A 7 -4.37 -5.97 -4.89
CA GLU A 7 -2.99 -6.42 -4.68
C GLU A 7 -2.90 -7.21 -3.36
N ASN A 8 -2.12 -8.29 -3.35
CA ASN A 8 -1.90 -9.10 -2.14
C ASN A 8 -0.93 -8.37 -1.18
N VAL A 9 -1.28 -8.34 0.11
CA VAL A 9 -0.43 -7.86 1.21
C VAL A 9 0.97 -8.44 1.14
N ASP A 10 1.12 -9.76 1.01
CA ASP A 10 2.44 -10.41 0.98
C ASP A 10 3.28 -9.92 -0.20
N GLY A 11 2.63 -9.69 -1.36
CA GLY A 11 3.29 -9.18 -2.55
C GLY A 11 3.73 -7.73 -2.41
N LEU A 12 2.99 -6.92 -1.66
CA LEU A 12 3.35 -5.54 -1.34
C LEU A 12 4.46 -5.49 -0.29
N ALA A 13 4.38 -6.30 0.76
CA ALA A 13 5.42 -6.43 1.78
C ALA A 13 6.76 -6.86 1.17
N ALA A 14 6.76 -7.86 0.28
CA ALA A 14 7.97 -8.30 -0.40
C ALA A 14 8.65 -7.19 -1.23
N ARG A 15 7.89 -6.21 -1.74
CA ARG A 15 8.47 -5.04 -2.43
C ARG A 15 9.11 -4.07 -1.45
N ILE A 16 8.51 -3.90 -0.27
CA ILE A 16 9.09 -3.10 0.81
C ILE A 16 10.38 -3.76 1.30
N ASP A 17 10.41 -5.09 1.46
CA ASP A 17 11.64 -5.83 1.83
C ASP A 17 12.78 -5.56 0.84
N VAL A 18 12.49 -5.54 -0.46
CA VAL A 18 13.49 -5.20 -1.49
C VAL A 18 13.96 -3.75 -1.33
N ALA A 19 13.05 -2.80 -1.08
CA ALA A 19 13.43 -1.41 -0.84
C ALA A 19 14.27 -1.23 0.44
N ALA A 20 13.98 -2.02 1.48
CA ALA A 20 14.70 -2.04 2.74
C ALA A 20 16.14 -2.59 2.60
N THR A 21 16.50 -3.20 1.46
CA THR A 21 17.90 -3.53 1.15
C THR A 21 18.73 -2.31 0.74
N ILE A 22 18.08 -1.18 0.43
CA ILE A 22 18.70 0.05 -0.09
C ILE A 22 18.70 1.16 0.98
N MET A 23 17.66 1.23 1.81
CA MET A 23 17.53 2.22 2.89
C MET A 23 16.87 1.61 4.12
N ASP A 24 16.98 2.28 5.27
CA ASP A 24 16.33 1.83 6.49
C ASP A 24 14.81 1.69 6.28
N VAL A 25 14.23 0.64 6.82
CA VAL A 25 12.79 0.38 6.72
C VAL A 25 11.98 1.46 7.44
N ASP A 26 12.56 2.11 8.44
CA ASP A 26 11.95 3.24 9.15
C ASP A 26 11.90 4.53 8.31
N ASP A 27 12.69 4.60 7.24
CA ASP A 27 12.70 5.71 6.28
C ASP A 27 11.80 5.44 5.06
N ILE A 28 11.04 4.33 5.04
CA ILE A 28 10.13 3.94 3.97
C ILE A 28 8.68 4.23 4.34
N ALA A 29 7.89 4.69 3.38
CA ALA A 29 6.44 4.84 3.51
C ALA A 29 5.72 4.22 2.30
N ILE A 30 4.53 3.65 2.55
CA ILE A 30 3.64 3.14 1.51
C ILE A 30 2.45 4.08 1.31
N SER A 31 2.05 4.27 0.05
CA SER A 31 0.87 5.04 -0.34
C SER A 31 0.23 4.44 -1.58
N THR A 32 -0.93 4.95 -2.00
CA THR A 32 -1.52 4.58 -3.29
C THR A 32 -0.64 5.09 -4.43
N ASN A 33 -0.67 4.41 -5.58
CA ASN A 33 0.10 4.78 -6.78
C ASN A 33 -0.28 6.14 -7.41
N GLY A 34 -1.27 6.83 -6.86
CA GLY A 34 -1.77 8.13 -7.29
C GLY A 34 -3.01 8.54 -6.50
N GLY A 35 -3.42 9.80 -6.65
CA GLY A 35 -4.66 10.30 -6.05
C GLY A 35 -5.90 9.74 -6.74
N PHE A 36 -6.98 9.53 -5.99
CA PHE A 36 -8.22 8.95 -6.50
C PHE A 36 -8.92 9.82 -7.56
N HIS A 37 -8.69 11.13 -7.55
CA HIS A 37 -9.18 12.08 -8.56
C HIS A 37 -8.74 11.75 -10.00
N VAL A 38 -7.67 10.97 -10.17
CA VAL A 38 -7.12 10.60 -11.49
C VAL A 38 -7.91 9.46 -12.14
N VAL A 39 -8.67 8.67 -11.38
CA VAL A 39 -9.26 7.40 -11.85
C VAL A 39 -10.70 7.58 -12.38
N GLY A 40 -11.21 8.82 -12.45
CA GLY A 40 -12.66 9.05 -12.60
C GLY A 40 -13.40 8.59 -11.35
N SER A 41 -14.73 8.74 -11.28
CA SER A 41 -15.49 8.41 -10.06
C SER A 41 -15.46 6.91 -9.77
N ALA A 42 -14.39 6.42 -9.15
CA ALA A 42 -14.45 5.18 -8.40
C ALA A 42 -15.51 5.37 -7.31
N ALA A 43 -16.28 4.32 -7.02
CA ALA A 43 -17.17 4.37 -5.87
C ALA A 43 -16.33 4.60 -4.62
N ALA A 44 -16.81 5.44 -3.69
CA ALA A 44 -16.12 5.75 -2.44
C ALA A 44 -15.66 4.48 -1.68
N GLU A 45 -16.44 3.40 -1.75
CA GLU A 45 -16.10 2.09 -1.21
C GLU A 45 -14.81 1.50 -1.80
N SER A 46 -14.58 1.66 -3.10
CA SER A 46 -13.37 1.17 -3.77
C SER A 46 -12.13 1.99 -3.39
N GLU A 47 -12.29 3.29 -3.19
CA GLU A 47 -11.23 4.18 -2.70
C GLU A 47 -10.89 3.82 -1.25
N HIS A 48 -11.90 3.65 -0.41
CA HIS A 48 -11.76 3.24 0.98
C HIS A 48 -11.09 1.87 1.12
N ALA A 49 -11.47 0.88 0.29
CA ALA A 49 -10.83 -0.43 0.29
C ALA A 49 -9.33 -0.36 -0.04
N LYS A 50 -8.91 0.57 -0.91
CA LYS A 50 -7.49 0.81 -1.20
C LYS A 50 -6.76 1.44 0.00
N LEU A 51 -7.40 2.36 0.72
CA LEU A 51 -6.83 2.94 1.94
C LEU A 51 -6.68 1.88 3.04
N GLN A 52 -7.66 1.00 3.19
CA GLN A 52 -7.58 -0.13 4.12
C GLN A 52 -6.44 -1.09 3.75
N LEU A 53 -6.22 -1.35 2.45
CA LEU A 53 -5.08 -2.16 2.01
C LEU A 53 -3.75 -1.52 2.39
N VAL A 54 -3.59 -0.20 2.20
CA VAL A 54 -2.38 0.53 2.60
C VAL A 54 -2.15 0.41 4.11
N GLU A 55 -3.19 0.63 4.93
CA GLU A 55 -3.10 0.46 6.39
C GLU A 55 -2.69 -0.97 6.78
N MET A 56 -3.33 -1.98 6.17
CA MET A 56 -3.08 -3.38 6.47
C MET A 56 -1.62 -3.78 6.16
N VAL A 57 -1.08 -3.35 5.01
CA VAL A 57 0.33 -3.58 4.68
C VAL A 57 1.25 -2.85 5.64
N ALA A 58 0.93 -1.59 6.00
CA ALA A 58 1.75 -0.84 6.94
C ALA A 58 1.79 -1.51 8.33
N ARG A 59 0.65 -1.95 8.85
CA ARG A 59 0.60 -2.72 10.11
C ARG A 59 1.36 -4.05 9.99
N TYR A 60 1.31 -4.71 8.84
CA TYR A 60 2.04 -5.95 8.63
C TYR A 60 3.56 -5.75 8.68
N VAL A 61 4.08 -4.66 8.09
CA VAL A 61 5.51 -4.38 8.02
C VAL A 61 6.06 -3.78 9.32
N TRP A 62 5.40 -2.75 9.86
CA TRP A 62 5.90 -1.98 11.01
C TRP A 62 5.16 -2.25 12.33
N GLY A 63 4.00 -2.90 12.31
CA GLY A 63 3.11 -3.03 13.47
C GLY A 63 3.52 -4.07 14.51
N ASN A 64 4.69 -4.70 14.37
CA ASN A 64 5.19 -5.76 15.24
C ASN A 64 6.04 -5.25 16.42
N GLU A 65 6.21 -3.92 16.58
CA GLU A 65 7.07 -3.31 17.60
C GLU A 65 6.33 -2.58 18.75
N LEU A 66 5.17 -3.07 19.20
CA LEU A 66 4.48 -2.54 20.40
C LEU A 66 4.80 -3.31 21.68
#